data_AF-A0A1G0P717-F1
#
_entry.id   AF-A0A1G0P717-F1
#
_cell.length_a   1.000
_cell.length_b   1.000
_cell.length_c   1.000
_cell.angle_alpha   90.00
_cell.angle_beta   90.00
_cell.angle_gamma   90.00
#
_symmetry.space_group_name_H-M   'P 1'
#
loop_
_entity.id
_entity.type
_entity.pdbx_description
1 polymer ?
#
loop_
_entity_poly.entity_id
_entity_poly.type
_entity_poly.pdbx_seq_one_letter_code
_entity_poly.pdbx_strand_id
1 'polypeptide(L)'
;MKTSFKTANGKRQMANVTQNLFQGLTKLLLAISLVTTSYSQIYTQKDVEVCNSKFSLAIDKNLSDKPIGDIIAEIGKSFTGTDYEAQALEKNGEEQLVIDLTGFDCTTFLENALVFARLVKKGKTSFEDYQAELTYIRYRDGSIDQYPSRLHYFSEWVYDNEKKGIVNDITKKIGGEPLKFDLNFMSTHPESYKHLKENPEFIPIIKDQEKEISTRTYFYIPEEKISYMENKIHNGDLIAFTTSVNGLDIGHTGIAVKESDGRIHLLHSPNVGYKVQITENPLAEYVKKIKRHTGIIVLKASEPDVLNKENFKLEEGDMIFQDLDCGPLCDAIEKVTGGFNGANFSHIGLLVKDSLNQIVILEAIGDKVKTTAVDKFLSRSSDADGNPKVIVGRIKPKYKNIISKFIEDAKSYLGKPYDDVYVMDNDSYYCSELIYLAALKANNGIPFFYLNPMTFKDSDTRDFNPAWVEYYKNLNVKIPEGEPGINPGGISLSNKIDIVHIYGYPDGWNGRIR
;
A
#
# COMPACT_ATOMS: atom_id res chain seq x y z
N MET A 1 -32.17 89.47 22.48
CA MET A 1 -33.36 89.92 21.71
C MET A 1 -33.83 88.75 20.84
N LYS A 2 -35.14 88.59 20.72
CA LYS A 2 -35.88 87.49 20.09
C LYS A 2 -35.52 87.24 18.61
N THR A 3 -35.70 85.98 18.17
CA THR A 3 -36.35 85.49 16.92
C THR A 3 -35.80 85.96 15.56
N SER A 4 -35.74 85.19 14.46
CA SER A 4 -36.21 83.84 14.09
C SER A 4 -35.84 83.54 12.61
N PHE A 5 -36.37 82.42 12.09
CA PHE A 5 -36.56 81.99 10.70
C PHE A 5 -35.42 81.18 10.07
N LYS A 6 -35.63 79.86 9.89
CA LYS A 6 -36.18 79.16 8.68
C LYS A 6 -35.16 79.21 7.53
N THR A 7 -34.87 78.18 6.74
CA THR A 7 -35.41 76.84 6.44
C THR A 7 -34.44 76.25 5.41
N ALA A 8 -34.26 74.93 5.39
CA ALA A 8 -34.30 74.08 4.18
C ALA A 8 -33.37 72.86 4.31
N ASN A 9 -34.00 71.69 4.40
CA ASN A 9 -33.43 70.36 4.24
C ASN A 9 -32.89 70.15 2.81
N GLY A 10 -31.84 69.34 2.68
CA GLY A 10 -31.61 68.58 1.45
C GLY A 10 -30.15 68.36 1.09
N LYS A 11 -29.68 67.12 1.24
CA LYS A 11 -28.44 66.52 0.69
C LYS A 11 -27.12 66.89 1.38
N ARG A 12 -26.72 66.06 2.35
CA ARG A 12 -25.34 65.53 2.51
C ARG A 12 -25.31 64.56 3.70
N GLN A 13 -25.59 63.29 3.43
CA GLN A 13 -25.29 62.19 4.33
C GLN A 13 -24.55 61.13 3.51
N MET A 14 -23.31 61.46 3.14
CA MET A 14 -22.28 60.56 2.62
C MET A 14 -20.97 61.37 2.57
N ALA A 15 -20.15 61.21 3.61
CA ALA A 15 -18.70 61.43 3.66
C ALA A 15 -18.28 61.51 5.14
N ASN A 16 -17.18 60.84 5.48
CA ASN A 16 -16.46 60.90 6.76
C ASN A 16 -16.89 59.91 7.86
N VAL A 17 -16.75 58.61 7.55
CA VAL A 17 -16.26 57.62 8.53
C VAL A 17 -15.19 56.78 7.83
N THR A 18 -14.03 57.40 7.54
CA THR A 18 -12.85 56.74 7.00
C THR A 18 -11.60 57.44 7.52
N GLN A 19 -11.24 57.16 8.78
CA GLN A 19 -9.88 57.24 9.31
C GLN A 19 -9.94 56.82 10.79
N ASN A 20 -9.05 55.91 11.18
CA ASN A 20 -8.91 55.24 12.49
C ASN A 20 -9.63 53.91 12.64
N LEU A 21 -9.10 52.89 11.96
CA LEU A 21 -8.99 51.49 12.41
C LEU A 21 -7.92 50.82 11.53
N PHE A 22 -6.69 51.32 11.63
CA PHE A 22 -5.50 50.85 10.91
C PHE A 22 -4.48 50.29 11.91
N GLN A 23 -4.91 49.35 12.74
CA GLN A 23 -4.01 48.51 13.55
C GLN A 23 -4.68 47.15 13.76
N GLY A 24 -4.01 46.08 13.34
CA GLY A 24 -4.39 44.70 13.66
C GLY A 24 -5.04 43.90 12.53
N LEU A 25 -4.29 43.64 11.46
CA LEU A 25 -4.50 42.48 10.57
C LEU A 25 -3.17 42.14 9.88
N THR A 26 -2.15 41.93 10.71
CA THR A 26 -0.90 41.32 10.32
C THR A 26 -1.12 39.82 10.12
N LYS A 27 -0.95 39.38 8.87
CA LYS A 27 -0.45 38.05 8.45
C LYS A 27 -0.85 36.87 9.36
N LEU A 28 -1.96 36.20 9.05
CA LEU A 28 -2.09 34.78 9.30
C LEU A 28 -2.06 34.04 7.96
N LEU A 29 -0.87 33.98 7.36
CA LEU A 29 -0.54 32.93 6.40
C LEU A 29 -0.44 31.65 7.23
N LEU A 30 -1.50 30.86 7.24
CA LEU A 30 -1.46 29.50 7.74
C LEU A 30 -0.59 28.72 6.75
N ALA A 31 0.72 28.70 6.99
CA ALA A 31 1.59 27.71 6.39
C ALA A 31 1.11 26.36 6.93
N ILE A 32 0.30 25.66 6.13
CA ILE A 32 0.10 24.23 6.31
C ILE A 32 1.44 23.61 5.96
N SER A 33 2.33 23.53 6.95
CA SER A 33 3.43 22.59 6.92
C SER A 33 2.76 21.23 6.77
N LEU A 34 2.82 20.63 5.58
CA LEU A 34 2.76 19.18 5.53
C LEU A 34 3.92 18.72 6.40
N VAL A 35 3.63 18.38 7.66
CA VAL A 35 4.53 17.57 8.47
C VAL A 35 4.47 16.21 7.81
N THR A 36 5.31 16.00 6.80
CA THR A 36 5.76 14.66 6.50
C THR A 36 6.49 14.23 7.77
N THR A 37 5.87 13.35 8.55
CA THR A 37 6.56 12.66 9.64
C THR A 37 7.60 11.77 8.97
N SER A 38 8.73 12.38 8.63
CA SER A 38 9.96 11.66 8.32
C SER A 38 10.40 11.10 9.66
N TYR A 39 10.01 9.86 9.94
CA TYR A 39 10.58 9.13 11.06
C TYR A 39 12.10 9.21 10.91
N SER A 40 12.79 9.59 11.97
CA SER A 40 14.25 9.56 11.96
C SER A 40 14.68 8.11 11.71
N GLN A 41 15.63 7.94 10.79
CA GLN A 41 16.10 6.65 10.28
C GLN A 41 17.62 6.59 10.44
N ILE A 42 18.15 5.42 10.77
CA ILE A 42 19.58 5.21 10.95
C ILE A 42 20.06 4.19 9.92
N TYR A 43 20.86 4.65 8.96
CA TYR A 43 21.52 3.83 7.95
C TYR A 43 22.77 4.56 7.41
N THR A 44 23.62 3.83 6.72
CA THR A 44 24.83 4.35 6.06
C THR A 44 24.66 4.35 4.54
N GLN A 45 25.53 5.09 3.84
CA GLN A 45 25.59 5.01 2.37
C GLN A 45 25.88 3.58 1.88
N LYS A 46 26.62 2.79 2.68
CA LYS A 46 26.92 1.41 2.33
C LYS A 46 25.68 0.54 2.31
N ASP A 47 24.72 0.78 3.19
CA ASP A 47 23.44 0.07 3.20
C ASP A 47 22.64 0.35 1.92
N VAL A 48 22.63 1.60 1.46
CA VAL A 48 22.00 1.98 0.19
C VAL A 48 22.66 1.26 -0.99
N GLU A 49 23.99 1.19 -1.02
CA GLU A 49 24.74 0.46 -2.05
C GLU A 49 24.41 -1.05 -2.03
N VAL A 50 24.40 -1.66 -0.85
CA VAL A 50 24.06 -3.09 -0.70
C VAL A 50 22.63 -3.33 -1.15
N CYS A 51 21.68 -2.50 -0.74
CA CYS A 51 20.28 -2.57 -1.17
C CYS A 51 20.15 -2.55 -2.70
N ASN A 52 20.75 -1.54 -3.35
CA ASN A 52 20.74 -1.42 -4.80
C ASN A 52 21.40 -2.62 -5.50
N SER A 53 22.48 -3.17 -4.91
CA SER A 53 23.12 -4.37 -5.44
C SER A 53 22.21 -5.61 -5.38
N LYS A 54 21.34 -5.73 -4.36
CA LYS A 54 20.39 -6.84 -4.25
C LYS A 54 19.27 -6.74 -5.28
N PHE A 55 18.76 -5.53 -5.54
CA PHE A 55 17.80 -5.33 -6.62
C PHE A 55 18.42 -5.58 -8.00
N SER A 56 19.67 -5.14 -8.22
CA SER A 56 20.39 -5.42 -9.47
C SER A 56 20.57 -6.93 -9.68
N LEU A 57 20.98 -7.66 -8.64
CA LEU A 57 21.05 -9.12 -8.66
C LEU A 57 19.70 -9.77 -9.01
N ALA A 58 18.61 -9.25 -8.45
CA ALA A 58 17.28 -9.78 -8.71
C ALA A 58 16.85 -9.61 -10.16
N ILE A 59 17.17 -8.46 -10.77
CA ILE A 59 16.94 -8.18 -12.19
C ILE A 59 17.82 -9.10 -13.06
N ASP A 60 19.12 -9.15 -12.81
CA ASP A 60 20.07 -9.95 -13.60
C ASP A 60 19.71 -11.44 -13.62
N LYS A 61 19.12 -11.94 -12.52
CA LYS A 61 18.70 -13.34 -12.37
C LYS A 61 17.22 -13.59 -12.72
N ASN A 62 16.49 -12.60 -13.22
CA ASN A 62 15.05 -12.65 -13.49
C ASN A 62 14.27 -13.27 -12.32
N LEU A 63 14.52 -12.77 -11.09
CA LEU A 63 13.92 -13.36 -9.89
C LEU A 63 12.42 -13.05 -9.76
N SER A 64 11.90 -11.99 -10.39
CA SER A 64 10.48 -11.60 -10.32
C SER A 64 9.51 -12.71 -10.73
N ASP A 65 9.91 -13.55 -11.68
CA ASP A 65 9.08 -14.62 -12.25
C ASP A 65 9.12 -15.90 -11.43
N LYS A 66 10.00 -15.95 -10.43
CA LYS A 66 10.16 -17.13 -9.57
C LYS A 66 9.14 -17.12 -8.43
N PRO A 67 8.81 -18.30 -7.87
CA PRO A 67 8.08 -18.39 -6.61
C PRO A 67 8.81 -17.59 -5.53
N ILE A 68 8.07 -16.90 -4.66
CA ILE A 68 8.69 -16.02 -3.65
C ILE A 68 9.73 -16.72 -2.76
N GLY A 69 9.53 -18.01 -2.44
CA GLY A 69 10.50 -18.80 -1.68
C GLY A 69 11.85 -18.92 -2.38
N ASP A 70 11.86 -19.13 -3.70
CA ASP A 70 13.11 -19.20 -4.45
C ASP A 70 13.83 -17.84 -4.48
N ILE A 71 13.09 -16.74 -4.48
CA ILE A 71 13.66 -15.40 -4.38
C ILE A 71 14.28 -15.19 -2.99
N ILE A 72 13.58 -15.57 -1.92
CA ILE A 72 14.10 -15.49 -0.53
C ILE A 72 15.41 -16.27 -0.41
N ALA A 73 15.45 -17.50 -0.93
CA ALA A 73 16.64 -18.33 -0.92
C ALA A 73 17.80 -17.71 -1.71
N GLU A 74 17.56 -17.22 -2.94
CA GLU A 74 18.59 -16.59 -3.78
C GLU A 74 19.12 -15.30 -3.18
N ILE A 75 18.24 -14.42 -2.68
CA ILE A 75 18.65 -13.20 -1.98
C ILE A 75 19.43 -13.53 -0.72
N GLY A 76 18.92 -14.46 0.10
CA GLY A 76 19.62 -14.91 1.30
C GLY A 76 21.01 -15.44 0.99
N LYS A 77 21.16 -16.30 -0.03
CA LYS A 77 22.45 -16.85 -0.46
C LYS A 77 23.43 -15.74 -0.86
N SER A 78 22.95 -14.64 -1.42
CA SER A 78 23.78 -13.48 -1.78
C SER A 78 24.37 -12.72 -0.59
N PHE A 79 23.90 -12.97 0.64
CA PHE A 79 24.47 -12.41 1.87
C PHE A 79 25.47 -13.37 2.55
N THR A 80 25.73 -14.54 1.97
CA THR A 80 26.75 -15.47 2.51
C THR A 80 28.09 -14.76 2.66
N GLY A 81 28.70 -14.86 3.84
CA GLY A 81 29.96 -14.18 4.17
C GLY A 81 29.81 -12.81 4.85
N THR A 82 28.60 -12.25 4.94
CA THR A 82 28.32 -11.06 5.75
C THR A 82 28.52 -11.37 7.24
N ASP A 83 29.11 -10.45 7.99
CA ASP A 83 29.42 -10.64 9.41
C ASP A 83 28.18 -10.71 10.30
N TYR A 84 28.28 -11.48 11.39
CA TYR A 84 27.29 -11.43 12.45
C TYR A 84 27.44 -10.15 13.27
N GLU A 85 26.37 -9.39 13.42
CA GLU A 85 26.34 -8.17 14.25
C GLU A 85 25.24 -8.30 15.31
N ALA A 86 25.64 -8.34 16.58
CA ALA A 86 24.69 -8.36 17.70
C ALA A 86 24.20 -6.94 17.98
N GLN A 87 22.93 -6.79 18.38
CA GLN A 87 22.39 -5.52 18.88
C GLN A 87 22.49 -4.35 17.88
N ALA A 88 22.54 -4.65 16.58
CA ALA A 88 22.64 -3.63 15.52
C ALA A 88 21.54 -2.57 15.64
N LEU A 89 20.34 -2.98 16.08
CA LEU A 89 19.15 -2.14 16.22
C LEU A 89 19.13 -1.29 17.50
N GLU A 90 20.00 -1.53 18.48
CA GLU A 90 19.93 -0.92 19.82
C GLU A 90 20.64 0.45 19.89
N LYS A 91 20.11 1.45 19.17
CA LYS A 91 20.68 2.80 19.09
C LYS A 91 20.24 3.69 20.27
N ASN A 92 20.93 4.82 20.48
CA ASN A 92 20.57 5.76 21.54
C ASN A 92 19.34 6.59 21.12
N GLY A 93 18.49 6.96 22.07
CA GLY A 93 17.32 7.81 21.82
C GLY A 93 16.04 7.03 21.60
N GLU A 94 15.06 7.68 20.96
CA GLU A 94 13.76 7.09 20.63
C GLU A 94 13.89 5.95 19.60
N GLU A 95 12.94 5.01 19.62
CA GLU A 95 12.89 3.93 18.63
C GLU A 95 12.70 4.50 17.22
N GLN A 96 13.52 4.00 16.31
CA GLN A 96 13.64 4.48 14.93
C GLN A 96 13.94 3.31 14.02
N LEU A 97 13.66 3.45 12.73
CA LEU A 97 14.03 2.41 11.78
C LEU A 97 15.56 2.40 11.62
N VAL A 98 16.19 1.33 12.11
CA VAL A 98 17.62 1.07 11.93
C VAL A 98 17.82 0.04 10.83
N ILE A 99 18.65 0.37 9.84
CA ILE A 99 19.02 -0.52 8.73
C ILE A 99 20.52 -0.73 8.78
N ASP A 100 20.91 -2.00 8.90
CA ASP A 100 22.26 -2.47 8.67
C ASP A 100 22.18 -3.66 7.72
N LEU A 101 22.73 -3.49 6.52
CA LEU A 101 22.84 -4.50 5.47
C LEU A 101 24.27 -5.05 5.36
N THR A 102 25.16 -4.62 6.26
CA THR A 102 26.58 -4.99 6.32
C THR A 102 26.91 -5.92 7.49
N GLY A 103 26.00 -6.03 8.46
CA GLY A 103 26.03 -6.99 9.55
C GLY A 103 24.62 -7.43 9.94
N PHE A 104 24.46 -8.71 10.30
CA PHE A 104 23.15 -9.26 10.66
C PHE A 104 23.20 -10.13 11.92
N ASP A 105 22.17 -10.04 12.75
CA ASP A 105 21.78 -11.17 13.60
C ASP A 105 20.81 -12.12 12.83
N CYS A 106 20.34 -13.16 13.50
CA CYS A 106 19.46 -14.15 12.85
C CYS A 106 18.13 -13.56 12.36
N THR A 107 17.50 -12.68 13.15
CA THR A 107 16.20 -12.09 12.83
C THR A 107 16.33 -11.05 11.72
N THR A 108 17.27 -10.12 11.83
CA THR A 108 17.51 -9.09 10.82
C THR A 108 17.91 -9.69 9.47
N PHE A 109 18.73 -10.76 9.46
CA PHE A 109 19.04 -11.50 8.24
C PHE A 109 17.77 -12.03 7.55
N LEU A 110 16.91 -12.70 8.31
CA LEU A 110 15.66 -13.27 7.83
C LEU A 110 14.69 -12.18 7.32
N GLU A 111 14.50 -11.10 8.09
CA GLU A 111 13.65 -9.97 7.72
C GLU A 111 14.11 -9.35 6.40
N ASN A 112 15.41 -9.08 6.26
CA ASN A 112 15.94 -8.41 5.08
C ASN A 112 15.81 -9.29 3.83
N ALA A 113 16.07 -10.60 3.93
CA ALA A 113 15.85 -11.53 2.82
C ALA A 113 14.37 -11.56 2.38
N LEU A 114 13.44 -11.55 3.33
CA LEU A 114 12.00 -11.49 3.08
C LEU A 114 11.58 -10.16 2.45
N VAL A 115 12.08 -9.02 2.95
CA VAL A 115 11.80 -7.68 2.42
C VAL A 115 12.19 -7.60 0.95
N PHE A 116 13.42 -7.97 0.60
CA PHE A 116 13.87 -7.95 -0.78
C PHE A 116 13.00 -8.84 -1.68
N ALA A 117 12.71 -10.07 -1.26
CA ALA A 117 11.89 -10.97 -2.06
C ALA A 117 10.49 -10.42 -2.34
N ARG A 118 9.87 -9.79 -1.33
CA ARG A 118 8.56 -9.16 -1.46
C ARG A 118 8.60 -7.95 -2.38
N LEU A 119 9.62 -7.11 -2.28
CA LEU A 119 9.78 -5.94 -3.14
C LEU A 119 10.05 -6.32 -4.60
N VAL A 120 10.87 -7.35 -4.83
CA VAL A 120 11.07 -7.96 -6.15
C VAL A 120 9.74 -8.42 -6.74
N LYS A 121 8.91 -9.15 -5.97
CA LYS A 121 7.56 -9.55 -6.43
C LYS A 121 6.66 -8.34 -6.70
N LYS A 122 6.74 -7.28 -5.90
CA LYS A 122 5.96 -6.04 -6.08
C LYS A 122 6.46 -5.15 -7.23
N GLY A 123 7.57 -5.48 -7.89
CA GLY A 123 8.19 -4.60 -8.90
C GLY A 123 8.75 -3.30 -8.31
N LYS A 124 9.15 -3.32 -7.03
CA LYS A 124 9.67 -2.16 -6.30
C LYS A 124 11.17 -2.33 -6.02
N THR A 125 11.94 -1.30 -6.32
CA THR A 125 13.42 -1.35 -6.27
C THR A 125 14.05 -0.12 -5.60
N SER A 126 13.25 0.80 -5.04
CA SER A 126 13.78 1.98 -4.36
C SER A 126 14.20 1.66 -2.91
N PHE A 127 15.13 2.46 -2.37
CA PHE A 127 15.51 2.34 -0.96
C PHE A 127 14.37 2.79 -0.04
N GLU A 128 13.54 3.73 -0.48
CA GLU A 128 12.35 4.18 0.24
C GLU A 128 11.29 3.08 0.34
N ASP A 129 11.07 2.33 -0.75
CA ASP A 129 10.21 1.14 -0.72
C ASP A 129 10.76 0.06 0.23
N TYR A 130 12.08 -0.12 0.24
CA TYR A 130 12.77 -0.98 1.19
C TYR A 130 12.53 -0.58 2.65
N GLN A 131 12.68 0.70 2.96
CA GLN A 131 12.42 1.24 4.29
C GLN A 131 10.97 1.02 4.72
N ALA A 132 10.02 1.29 3.82
CA ALA A 132 8.60 1.10 4.09
C ALA A 132 8.24 -0.37 4.34
N GLU A 133 8.74 -1.29 3.52
CA GLU A 133 8.45 -2.72 3.68
C GLU A 133 9.09 -3.29 4.95
N LEU A 134 10.33 -2.90 5.26
CA LEU A 134 10.99 -3.32 6.50
C LEU A 134 10.27 -2.79 7.73
N THR A 135 9.85 -1.52 7.71
CA THR A 135 9.02 -0.94 8.78
C THR A 135 7.73 -1.74 8.95
N TYR A 136 7.07 -2.05 7.84
CA TYR A 136 5.82 -2.80 7.85
C TYR A 136 5.98 -4.19 8.45
N ILE A 137 7.13 -4.87 8.24
CA ILE A 137 7.40 -6.22 8.75
C ILE A 137 7.84 -6.22 10.21
N ARG A 138 8.76 -5.33 10.59
CA ARG A 138 9.46 -5.34 11.89
C ARG A 138 8.62 -4.83 13.07
N TYR A 139 7.69 -3.92 12.79
CA TYR A 139 6.90 -3.25 13.82
C TYR A 139 5.45 -3.73 13.83
N ARG A 140 4.84 -3.73 15.02
CA ARG A 140 3.45 -4.11 15.25
C ARG A 140 2.51 -3.24 14.41
N ASP A 141 1.58 -3.89 13.70
CA ASP A 141 0.70 -3.25 12.72
C ASP A 141 1.44 -2.41 11.64
N GLY A 142 2.77 -2.57 11.52
CA GLY A 142 3.63 -1.83 10.60
C GLY A 142 3.92 -0.38 10.97
N SER A 143 3.76 0.00 12.25
CA SER A 143 3.99 1.37 12.71
C SER A 143 5.00 1.44 13.85
N ILE A 144 5.93 2.38 13.76
CA ILE A 144 6.87 2.67 14.84
C ILE A 144 6.15 3.53 15.89
N ASP A 145 6.04 2.99 17.10
CA ASP A 145 5.53 3.65 18.30
C ASP A 145 6.37 3.21 19.51
N GLN A 146 7.53 3.87 19.67
CA GLN A 146 8.50 3.58 20.73
C GLN A 146 9.01 2.13 20.72
N TYR A 147 9.92 1.80 21.64
CA TYR A 147 10.58 0.49 21.70
C TYR A 147 9.61 -0.71 21.79
N PRO A 148 8.48 -0.65 22.54
CA PRO A 148 7.54 -1.77 22.61
C PRO A 148 6.74 -2.04 21.34
N SER A 149 6.80 -1.18 20.31
CA SER A 149 6.19 -1.45 19.00
C SER A 149 6.98 -2.42 18.15
N ARG A 150 8.29 -2.58 18.39
CA ARG A 150 9.11 -3.57 17.69
C ARG A 150 8.73 -4.98 18.13
N LEU A 151 8.63 -5.91 17.17
CA LEU A 151 8.22 -7.29 17.42
C LEU A 151 9.39 -8.12 17.97
N HIS A 152 9.65 -8.02 19.28
CA HIS A 152 10.82 -8.65 19.93
C HIS A 152 10.68 -10.16 20.13
N TYR A 153 9.49 -10.63 20.50
CA TYR A 153 9.19 -12.06 20.58
C TYR A 153 8.83 -12.58 19.19
N PHE A 154 9.58 -13.55 18.67
CA PHE A 154 9.40 -13.98 17.30
C PHE A 154 8.03 -14.67 17.09
N SER A 155 7.44 -15.30 18.11
CA SER A 155 6.07 -15.81 18.02
C SER A 155 5.01 -14.69 17.88
N GLU A 156 5.30 -13.48 18.36
CA GLU A 156 4.51 -12.29 18.07
C GLU A 156 4.79 -11.78 16.66
N TRP A 157 6.06 -11.78 16.24
CA TRP A 157 6.44 -11.44 14.87
C TRP A 157 5.69 -12.29 13.86
N VAL A 158 5.57 -13.61 14.08
CA VAL A 158 4.78 -14.52 13.25
C VAL A 158 3.32 -14.10 13.24
N TYR A 159 2.70 -13.97 14.41
CA TYR A 159 1.28 -13.64 14.53
C TYR A 159 0.91 -12.32 13.83
N ASP A 160 1.70 -11.27 14.05
CA ASP A 160 1.47 -9.96 13.45
C ASP A 160 1.68 -10.00 11.93
N ASN A 161 2.73 -10.69 11.46
CA ASN A 161 3.00 -10.84 10.02
C ASN A 161 2.03 -11.80 9.29
N GLU A 162 1.39 -12.75 9.98
CA GLU A 162 0.25 -13.50 9.44
C GLU A 162 -0.97 -12.60 9.28
N LYS A 163 -1.30 -11.78 10.29
CA LYS A 163 -2.40 -10.80 10.24
C LYS A 163 -2.20 -9.78 9.10
N LYS A 164 -0.95 -9.38 8.86
CA LYS A 164 -0.55 -8.49 7.75
C LYS A 164 -0.49 -9.20 6.39
N GLY A 165 -0.71 -10.52 6.32
CA GLY A 165 -0.66 -11.29 5.08
C GLY A 165 0.75 -11.42 4.48
N ILE A 166 1.79 -11.30 5.30
CA ILE A 166 3.21 -11.36 4.88
C ILE A 166 3.71 -12.81 4.85
N VAL A 167 3.34 -13.59 5.85
CA VAL A 167 3.72 -15.00 6.01
C VAL A 167 2.48 -15.82 6.37
N ASN A 168 2.58 -17.14 6.25
CA ASN A 168 1.61 -18.10 6.76
C ASN A 168 2.34 -19.16 7.58
N ASP A 169 1.88 -19.45 8.80
CA ASP A 169 2.35 -20.59 9.58
C ASP A 169 1.76 -21.89 9.00
N ILE A 170 2.60 -22.68 8.33
CA ILE A 170 2.19 -23.95 7.73
C ILE A 170 2.39 -25.14 8.67
N THR A 171 2.92 -24.92 9.88
CA THR A 171 3.43 -25.96 10.77
C THR A 171 2.36 -26.97 11.13
N LYS A 172 1.16 -26.50 11.51
CA LYS A 172 0.01 -27.37 11.77
C LYS A 172 -0.35 -28.23 10.55
N LYS A 173 -0.39 -27.62 9.37
CA LYS A 173 -0.78 -28.27 8.11
C LYS A 173 0.19 -29.38 7.72
N ILE A 174 1.48 -29.21 8.02
CA ILE A 174 2.51 -30.19 7.64
C ILE A 174 2.73 -31.28 8.68
N GLY A 175 2.04 -31.21 9.83
CA GLY A 175 2.02 -32.28 10.84
C GLY A 175 2.59 -31.89 12.22
N GLY A 176 2.71 -30.59 12.48
CA GLY A 176 3.15 -30.07 13.78
C GLY A 176 2.15 -30.32 14.92
N GLU A 177 2.68 -30.30 16.13
CA GLU A 177 1.96 -30.51 17.39
C GLU A 177 1.64 -29.18 18.06
N PRO A 178 0.54 -29.11 18.83
CA PRO A 178 0.20 -27.89 19.57
C PRO A 178 1.28 -27.55 20.60
N LEU A 179 1.62 -26.27 20.67
CA LEU A 179 2.58 -25.69 21.59
C LEU A 179 1.97 -24.46 22.27
N LYS A 180 2.28 -24.27 23.56
CA LYS A 180 1.98 -23.04 24.28
C LYS A 180 3.26 -22.49 24.87
N PHE A 181 3.45 -21.19 24.71
CA PHE A 181 4.54 -20.47 25.34
C PHE A 181 4.07 -19.88 26.66
N ASP A 182 4.98 -19.81 27.64
CA ASP A 182 4.82 -19.10 28.89
C ASP A 182 5.91 -18.02 28.93
N LEU A 183 5.59 -16.85 28.38
CA LEU A 183 6.56 -15.78 28.15
C LEU A 183 6.60 -14.82 29.34
N ASN A 184 7.83 -14.48 29.73
CA ASN A 184 8.10 -13.49 30.78
C ASN A 184 9.54 -12.95 30.73
N PHE A 185 10.36 -13.35 29.74
CA PHE A 185 11.81 -13.19 29.83
C PHE A 185 12.24 -11.73 29.84
N MET A 186 11.75 -10.92 28.90
CA MET A 186 12.09 -9.50 28.82
C MET A 186 11.65 -8.72 30.05
N SER A 187 10.40 -8.91 30.50
CA SER A 187 9.88 -8.17 31.67
C SER A 187 10.53 -8.57 32.99
N THR A 188 11.07 -9.79 33.09
CA THR A 188 11.80 -10.29 34.27
C THR A 188 13.31 -10.06 34.21
N HIS A 189 13.87 -9.74 33.04
CA HIS A 189 15.29 -9.46 32.84
C HIS A 189 15.55 -8.09 32.18
N PRO A 190 14.92 -6.98 32.63
CA PRO A 190 15.02 -5.67 31.97
C PRO A 190 16.46 -5.15 31.88
N GLU A 191 17.34 -5.53 32.81
CA GLU A 191 18.77 -5.18 32.81
C GLU A 191 19.54 -5.71 31.59
N SER A 192 19.00 -6.72 30.89
CA SER A 192 19.61 -7.28 29.67
C SER A 192 19.27 -6.48 28.41
N TYR A 193 18.34 -5.53 28.50
CA TYR A 193 17.81 -4.76 27.37
C TYR A 193 17.99 -3.28 27.64
N LYS A 194 18.85 -2.65 26.84
CA LYS A 194 19.19 -1.23 26.98
C LYS A 194 17.96 -0.33 27.15
N HIS A 195 16.98 -0.45 26.25
CA HIS A 195 15.80 0.42 26.27
C HIS A 195 14.85 0.12 27.44
N LEU A 196 14.81 -1.10 27.99
CA LEU A 196 14.01 -1.41 29.18
C LEU A 196 14.69 -0.93 30.47
N LYS A 197 16.03 -1.01 30.51
CA LYS A 197 16.83 -0.46 31.59
C LYS A 197 16.73 1.07 31.66
N GLU A 198 16.80 1.73 30.51
CA GLU A 198 16.73 3.18 30.42
C GLU A 198 15.29 3.72 30.59
N ASN A 199 14.26 2.94 30.24
CA ASN A 199 12.85 3.35 30.27
C ASN A 199 11.99 2.28 31.00
N PRO A 200 12.00 2.23 32.33
CA PRO A 200 11.27 1.23 33.11
C PRO A 200 9.75 1.22 32.88
N GLU A 201 9.17 2.30 32.36
CA GLU A 201 7.77 2.41 31.96
C GLU A 201 7.39 1.47 30.80
N PHE A 202 8.36 0.97 30.03
CA PHE A 202 8.12 -0.03 28.99
C PHE A 202 7.92 -1.44 29.55
N ILE A 203 8.40 -1.71 30.78
CA ILE A 203 8.36 -3.05 31.38
C ILE A 203 6.91 -3.56 31.55
N PRO A 204 5.94 -2.78 32.09
CA PRO A 204 4.55 -3.21 32.14
C PRO A 204 3.94 -3.47 30.76
N ILE A 205 4.29 -2.68 29.74
CA ILE A 205 3.78 -2.84 28.37
C ILE A 205 4.26 -4.17 27.78
N ILE A 206 5.56 -4.47 27.91
CA ILE A 206 6.14 -5.76 27.48
C ILE A 206 5.49 -6.92 28.24
N LYS A 207 5.25 -6.76 29.55
CA LYS A 207 4.60 -7.80 30.36
C LYS A 207 3.17 -8.11 29.91
N ASP A 208 2.41 -7.11 29.50
CA ASP A 208 1.07 -7.31 28.97
C ASP A 208 1.11 -8.00 27.60
N GLN A 209 2.08 -7.65 26.74
CA GLN A 209 2.32 -8.33 25.47
C GLN A 209 2.70 -9.80 25.68
N GLU A 210 3.62 -10.09 26.59
CA GLU A 210 4.02 -11.45 26.98
C GLU A 210 2.81 -12.29 27.41
N LYS A 211 1.93 -11.71 28.23
CA LYS A 211 0.70 -12.36 28.67
C LYS A 211 -0.24 -12.63 27.50
N GLU A 212 -0.42 -11.67 26.59
CA GLU A 212 -1.27 -11.83 25.41
C GLU A 212 -0.76 -12.97 24.51
N ILE A 213 0.53 -12.96 24.21
CA ILE A 213 1.19 -14.00 23.40
C ILE A 213 0.99 -15.38 24.03
N SER A 214 1.15 -15.48 25.36
CA SER A 214 1.00 -16.73 26.12
C SER A 214 -0.43 -17.29 26.15
N THR A 215 -1.44 -16.50 25.75
CA THR A 215 -2.83 -17.00 25.62
C THR A 215 -3.06 -17.82 24.35
N ARG A 216 -2.19 -17.65 23.33
CA ARG A 216 -2.36 -18.22 22.00
C ARG A 216 -1.90 -19.69 21.97
N THR A 217 -2.38 -20.42 20.97
CA THR A 217 -1.92 -21.79 20.70
C THR A 217 -1.13 -21.78 19.39
N TYR A 218 0.12 -22.23 19.47
CA TYR A 218 1.05 -22.34 18.35
C TYR A 218 1.17 -23.80 17.92
N PHE A 219 1.91 -24.05 16.84
CA PHE A 219 2.27 -25.39 16.42
C PHE A 219 3.76 -25.46 16.12
N TYR A 220 4.41 -26.56 16.46
CA TYR A 220 5.81 -26.81 16.18
C TYR A 220 6.01 -28.25 15.71
N ILE A 221 7.08 -28.51 14.96
CA ILE A 221 7.54 -29.86 14.65
C ILE A 221 8.67 -30.19 15.65
N PRO A 222 8.46 -31.15 16.57
CA PRO A 222 9.51 -31.61 17.48
C PRO A 222 10.77 -32.05 16.73
N GLU A 223 11.95 -31.85 17.32
CA GLU A 223 13.24 -32.09 16.65
C GLU A 223 13.41 -33.51 16.10
N GLU A 224 12.84 -34.52 16.76
CA GLU A 224 12.86 -35.91 16.34
C GLU A 224 11.96 -36.19 15.13
N LYS A 225 11.01 -35.30 14.85
CA LYS A 225 10.03 -35.45 13.75
C LYS A 225 10.42 -34.72 12.46
N ILE A 226 11.39 -33.81 12.52
CA ILE A 226 11.77 -32.96 11.38
C ILE A 226 12.18 -33.79 10.16
N SER A 227 12.94 -34.88 10.34
CA SER A 227 13.38 -35.75 9.23
C SER A 227 12.21 -36.39 8.47
N TYR A 228 11.08 -36.67 9.12
CA TYR A 228 9.91 -37.25 8.46
C TYR A 228 9.05 -36.22 7.71
N MET A 229 9.23 -34.93 8.03
CA MET A 229 8.46 -33.83 7.44
C MET A 229 9.28 -32.99 6.46
N GLU A 230 10.56 -33.31 6.28
CA GLU A 230 11.51 -32.55 5.46
C GLU A 230 11.01 -32.34 4.02
N ASN A 231 10.34 -33.34 3.43
CA ASN A 231 9.78 -33.26 2.08
C ASN A 231 8.61 -32.26 1.94
N LYS A 232 8.10 -31.71 3.04
CA LYS A 232 7.06 -30.68 3.08
C LYS A 232 7.64 -29.28 3.33
N ILE A 233 8.94 -29.18 3.58
CA ILE A 233 9.69 -27.93 3.74
C ILE A 233 10.31 -27.60 2.39
N HIS A 234 10.07 -26.39 1.92
CA HIS A 234 10.49 -25.95 0.59
C HIS A 234 11.58 -24.88 0.68
N ASN A 235 12.24 -24.66 -0.45
CA ASN A 235 13.22 -23.60 -0.60
C ASN A 235 12.59 -22.24 -0.27
N GLY A 236 13.25 -21.46 0.59
CA GLY A 236 12.78 -20.15 1.06
C GLY A 236 11.74 -20.17 2.18
N ASP A 237 11.30 -21.34 2.65
CA ASP A 237 10.50 -21.39 3.87
C ASP A 237 11.33 -20.82 5.04
N LEU A 238 10.69 -20.00 5.88
CA LEU A 238 11.33 -19.37 7.03
C LEU A 238 11.22 -20.32 8.22
N ILE A 239 12.33 -20.52 8.92
CA ILE A 239 12.44 -21.48 10.02
C ILE A 239 12.67 -20.73 11.32
N ALA A 240 11.82 -20.99 12.32
CA ALA A 240 12.01 -20.49 13.68
C ALA A 240 12.23 -21.67 14.64
N PHE A 241 13.34 -21.67 15.36
CA PHE A 241 13.73 -22.74 16.28
C PHE A 241 13.11 -22.49 17.65
N THR A 242 12.17 -23.34 18.06
CA THR A 242 11.58 -23.27 19.41
C THR A 242 12.63 -23.61 20.45
N THR A 243 12.56 -22.97 21.62
CA THR A 243 13.59 -23.10 22.66
C THR A 243 13.07 -23.73 23.95
N SER A 244 13.95 -24.40 24.69
CA SER A 244 13.71 -24.90 26.04
C SER A 244 14.04 -23.87 27.14
N VAL A 245 14.44 -22.64 26.76
CA VAL A 245 14.77 -21.58 27.73
C VAL A 245 13.47 -21.02 28.32
N ASN A 246 13.34 -21.11 29.64
CA ASN A 246 12.17 -20.60 30.36
C ASN A 246 11.91 -19.13 30.06
N GLY A 247 10.65 -18.77 29.77
CA GLY A 247 10.25 -17.41 29.48
C GLY A 247 10.43 -16.97 28.02
N LEU A 248 11.02 -17.80 27.16
CA LEU A 248 11.28 -17.53 25.74
C LEU A 248 10.55 -18.53 24.82
N ASP A 249 10.23 -18.07 23.61
CA ASP A 249 9.58 -18.83 22.55
C ASP A 249 10.57 -19.40 21.54
N ILE A 250 11.35 -18.52 20.90
CA ILE A 250 12.22 -18.83 19.77
C ILE A 250 13.66 -18.46 20.11
N GLY A 251 14.57 -19.42 19.91
CA GLY A 251 16.00 -19.24 20.21
C GLY A 251 16.83 -18.81 19.01
N HIS A 252 16.38 -19.12 17.78
CA HIS A 252 17.12 -18.85 16.55
C HIS A 252 16.18 -18.84 15.34
N THR A 253 16.59 -18.22 14.24
CA THR A 253 15.85 -18.24 12.97
C THR A 253 16.74 -18.41 11.74
N GLY A 254 16.17 -18.78 10.61
CA GLY A 254 16.86 -18.85 9.33
C GLY A 254 15.95 -19.23 8.16
N ILE A 255 16.55 -19.56 7.03
CA ILE A 255 15.87 -19.83 5.76
C ILE A 255 16.19 -21.26 5.34
N ALA A 256 15.17 -22.04 4.99
CA ALA A 256 15.34 -23.36 4.40
C ALA A 256 15.90 -23.25 2.98
N VAL A 257 16.99 -23.93 2.69
CA VAL A 257 17.57 -23.99 1.34
C VAL A 257 17.78 -25.44 0.93
N LYS A 258 17.34 -25.81 -0.27
CA LYS A 258 17.58 -27.15 -0.81
C LYS A 258 18.96 -27.19 -1.47
N GLU A 259 19.85 -28.03 -0.95
CA GLU A 259 21.23 -28.12 -1.43
C GLU A 259 21.42 -29.27 -2.43
N SER A 260 22.63 -29.38 -2.98
CA SER A 260 22.96 -30.30 -4.07
C SER A 260 22.77 -31.79 -3.75
N ASP A 261 22.76 -32.14 -2.47
CA ASP A 261 22.44 -33.49 -1.98
C ASP A 261 20.92 -33.80 -1.97
N GLY A 262 20.11 -32.80 -2.32
CA GLY A 262 18.65 -32.88 -2.37
C GLY A 262 17.96 -32.72 -1.01
N ARG A 263 18.70 -32.47 0.07
CA ARG A 263 18.18 -32.28 1.43
C ARG A 263 17.97 -30.80 1.75
N ILE A 264 17.21 -30.53 2.81
CA ILE A 264 16.97 -29.16 3.29
C ILE A 264 18.07 -28.81 4.30
N HIS A 265 18.81 -27.74 4.01
CA HIS A 265 19.80 -27.13 4.89
C HIS A 265 19.28 -25.79 5.43
N LEU A 266 19.97 -25.24 6.42
CA LEU A 266 19.64 -23.94 6.99
C LEU A 266 20.64 -22.90 6.51
N LEU A 267 20.13 -21.86 5.85
CA LEU A 267 20.84 -20.62 5.60
C LEU A 267 20.53 -19.62 6.73
N HIS A 268 21.54 -19.16 7.47
CA HIS A 268 21.32 -18.32 8.65
C HIS A 268 22.52 -17.45 9.02
N SER A 269 22.29 -16.43 9.85
CA SER A 269 23.32 -15.72 10.60
C SER A 269 23.47 -16.37 12.00
N PRO A 270 24.51 -17.18 12.26
CA PRO A 270 24.56 -18.11 13.40
C PRO A 270 24.73 -17.45 14.78
N ASN A 271 25.83 -16.73 15.00
CA ASN A 271 26.24 -16.14 16.27
C ASN A 271 27.48 -15.25 16.09
N VAL A 272 27.84 -14.53 17.15
CA VAL A 272 29.01 -13.64 17.21
C VAL A 272 30.29 -14.37 16.81
N GLY A 273 31.07 -13.74 15.92
CA GLY A 273 32.35 -14.27 15.42
C GLY A 273 32.23 -15.17 14.18
N TYR A 274 31.01 -15.37 13.68
CA TYR A 274 30.72 -16.11 12.46
C TYR A 274 30.06 -15.20 11.42
N LYS A 275 29.86 -15.74 10.22
CA LYS A 275 29.27 -15.06 9.08
C LYS A 275 27.98 -15.77 8.66
N VAL A 276 27.13 -15.09 7.92
CA VAL A 276 25.99 -15.72 7.23
C VAL A 276 26.49 -16.91 6.42
N GLN A 277 25.90 -18.08 6.66
CA GLN A 277 26.37 -19.35 6.10
C GLN A 277 25.20 -20.32 5.89
N ILE A 278 25.45 -21.34 5.06
CA ILE A 278 24.61 -22.52 4.95
C ILE A 278 25.20 -23.61 5.84
N THR A 279 24.36 -24.29 6.62
CA THR A 279 24.82 -25.39 7.48
C THR A 279 25.45 -26.51 6.67
N GLU A 280 26.54 -27.09 7.14
CA GLU A 280 27.15 -28.26 6.49
C GLU A 280 26.26 -29.50 6.53
N ASN A 281 25.45 -29.64 7.59
CA ASN A 281 24.54 -30.77 7.78
C ASN A 281 23.11 -30.31 7.47
N PRO A 282 22.22 -31.23 7.03
CA PRO A 282 20.83 -30.87 6.82
C PRO A 282 20.12 -30.44 8.11
N LEU A 283 19.00 -29.75 7.96
CA LEU A 283 18.23 -29.09 9.02
C LEU A 283 17.86 -30.06 10.16
N ALA A 284 17.45 -31.29 9.82
CA ALA A 284 17.03 -32.31 10.78
C ALA A 284 18.18 -32.78 11.68
N GLU A 285 19.41 -32.78 11.19
CA GLU A 285 20.61 -33.12 11.94
C GLU A 285 21.17 -31.89 12.68
N TYR A 286 21.08 -30.71 12.06
CA TYR A 286 21.54 -29.46 12.66
C TYR A 286 20.78 -29.13 13.96
N VAL A 287 19.44 -29.20 13.94
CA VAL A 287 18.60 -28.89 15.11
C VAL A 287 18.96 -29.73 16.33
N LYS A 288 19.20 -31.04 16.15
CA LYS A 288 19.55 -32.00 17.22
C LYS A 288 20.91 -31.74 17.86
N LYS A 289 21.80 -30.97 17.22
CA LYS A 289 23.11 -30.61 17.79
C LYS A 289 22.98 -29.53 18.86
N ILE A 290 21.89 -28.75 18.86
CA ILE A 290 21.72 -27.62 19.76
C ILE A 290 20.74 -28.00 20.87
N LYS A 291 21.28 -28.34 22.05
CA LYS A 291 20.51 -28.84 23.21
C LYS A 291 19.32 -27.98 23.65
N ARG A 292 19.33 -26.68 23.33
CA ARG A 292 18.28 -25.74 23.71
C ARG A 292 17.16 -25.67 22.68
N HIS A 293 17.37 -26.14 21.46
CA HIS A 293 16.30 -26.18 20.46
C HIS A 293 15.43 -27.41 20.70
N THR A 294 14.11 -27.23 20.64
CA THR A 294 13.14 -28.30 20.90
C THR A 294 12.40 -28.73 19.63
N GLY A 295 12.50 -27.94 18.56
CA GLY A 295 11.80 -28.17 17.31
C GLY A 295 11.81 -26.92 16.43
N ILE A 296 10.94 -26.90 15.43
CA ILE A 296 10.82 -25.79 14.47
C ILE A 296 9.36 -25.38 14.22
N ILE A 297 9.16 -24.09 13.98
CA ILE A 297 7.99 -23.53 13.30
C ILE A 297 8.43 -23.24 11.87
N VAL A 298 7.58 -23.60 10.90
CA VAL A 298 7.84 -23.42 9.46
C VAL A 298 6.83 -22.43 8.90
N LEU A 299 7.34 -21.32 8.37
CA LEU A 299 6.53 -20.24 7.81
C LEU A 299 6.78 -20.17 6.31
N LYS A 300 5.70 -19.98 5.55
CA LYS A 300 5.78 -19.72 4.12
C LYS A 300 5.46 -18.26 3.85
N ALA A 301 6.36 -17.56 3.16
CA ALA A 301 6.08 -16.20 2.73
C ALA A 301 4.86 -16.18 1.78
N SER A 302 3.92 -15.29 2.04
CA SER A 302 2.84 -14.99 1.10
C SER A 302 3.44 -14.25 -0.08
N GLU A 303 3.11 -14.69 -1.29
CA GLU A 303 3.33 -13.81 -2.44
C GLU A 303 2.52 -12.54 -2.16
N PRO A 304 3.14 -11.35 -2.18
CA PRO A 304 2.35 -10.13 -2.15
C PRO A 304 1.37 -10.21 -3.31
N ASP A 305 0.21 -9.59 -3.17
CA ASP A 305 -0.68 -9.33 -4.30
C ASP A 305 0.07 -8.39 -5.25
N VAL A 306 1.01 -8.96 -6.01
CA VAL A 306 1.36 -8.49 -7.33
C VAL A 306 0.02 -8.44 -8.02
N LEU A 307 -0.35 -7.28 -8.54
CA LEU A 307 -1.55 -7.06 -9.32
C LEU A 307 -1.57 -8.11 -10.44
N ASN A 308 -2.09 -9.30 -10.12
CA ASN A 308 -1.91 -10.49 -10.92
C ASN A 308 -2.99 -10.39 -12.00
N LYS A 309 -2.56 -9.95 -13.19
CA LYS A 309 -3.38 -9.78 -14.40
C LYS A 309 -4.16 -11.03 -14.80
N GLU A 310 -3.83 -12.21 -14.26
CA GLU A 310 -4.43 -13.47 -14.73
C GLU A 310 -5.54 -14.06 -13.85
N ASN A 311 -5.76 -13.58 -12.61
CA ASN A 311 -6.81 -14.15 -11.73
C ASN A 311 -7.62 -13.10 -10.94
N PHE A 312 -7.50 -11.82 -11.29
CA PHE A 312 -8.29 -10.79 -10.63
C PHE A 312 -9.78 -10.96 -10.95
N LYS A 313 -10.58 -11.14 -9.90
CA LYS A 313 -12.04 -11.21 -10.04
C LYS A 313 -12.66 -9.84 -9.83
N LEU A 314 -13.23 -9.34 -10.91
CA LEU A 314 -14.08 -8.16 -10.91
C LEU A 314 -15.32 -8.36 -10.02
N GLU A 315 -15.64 -7.33 -9.22
CA GLU A 315 -16.80 -7.30 -8.33
C GLU A 315 -17.84 -6.28 -8.79
N GLU A 316 -19.11 -6.56 -8.51
CA GLU A 316 -20.19 -5.60 -8.77
C GLU A 316 -20.00 -4.36 -7.87
N GLY A 317 -20.00 -3.17 -8.48
CA GLY A 317 -19.68 -1.91 -7.81
C GLY A 317 -18.24 -1.44 -7.98
N ASP A 318 -17.38 -2.22 -8.63
CA ASP A 318 -16.05 -1.75 -9.03
C ASP A 318 -16.16 -0.63 -10.07
N MET A 319 -15.35 0.41 -9.92
CA MET A 319 -15.17 1.46 -10.91
C MET A 319 -14.00 1.11 -11.81
N ILE A 320 -14.19 1.21 -13.11
CA ILE A 320 -13.18 0.87 -14.11
C ILE A 320 -12.77 2.13 -14.87
N PHE A 321 -11.54 2.56 -14.66
CA PHE A 321 -10.94 3.75 -15.25
C PHE A 321 -10.19 3.36 -16.52
N GLN A 322 -10.36 4.14 -17.59
CA GLN A 322 -9.76 3.84 -18.88
C GLN A 322 -9.16 5.10 -19.49
N ASP A 323 -8.04 4.91 -20.13
CA ASP A 323 -7.42 5.84 -21.06
C ASP A 323 -7.77 5.39 -22.49
N LEU A 324 -8.52 6.22 -23.21
CA LEU A 324 -8.97 5.99 -24.57
C LEU A 324 -8.10 6.76 -25.57
N ASP A 325 -7.61 6.06 -26.59
CA ASP A 325 -6.88 6.66 -27.72
C ASP A 325 -7.84 7.32 -28.75
N CYS A 326 -8.68 8.26 -28.30
CA CYS A 326 -9.77 8.84 -29.10
C CYS A 326 -9.47 10.20 -29.76
N GLY A 327 -8.19 10.60 -29.82
CA GLY A 327 -7.75 11.79 -30.56
C GLY A 327 -7.74 13.08 -29.73
N PRO A 328 -7.70 14.27 -30.39
CA PRO A 328 -7.27 15.53 -29.77
C PRO A 328 -8.09 16.02 -28.55
N LEU A 329 -9.34 15.58 -28.42
CA LEU A 329 -10.21 15.89 -27.28
C LEU A 329 -9.84 15.05 -26.05
N CYS A 330 -9.40 13.81 -26.24
CA CYS A 330 -8.98 12.92 -25.15
C CYS A 330 -7.63 13.40 -24.60
N ASP A 331 -6.68 13.79 -25.46
CA ASP A 331 -5.44 14.48 -25.09
C ASP A 331 -5.68 15.76 -24.25
N ALA A 332 -6.80 16.45 -24.52
CA ALA A 332 -7.17 17.68 -23.83
C ALA A 332 -7.86 17.45 -22.48
N ILE A 333 -8.53 16.31 -22.28
CA ILE A 333 -9.08 15.85 -20.99
C ILE A 333 -7.95 15.34 -20.09
N GLU A 334 -7.00 14.64 -20.67
CA GLU A 334 -5.90 13.99 -19.97
C GLU A 334 -4.90 14.98 -19.38
N LYS A 335 -4.73 16.14 -20.01
CA LYS A 335 -3.79 17.19 -19.55
C LYS A 335 -4.30 18.07 -18.40
N VAL A 336 -5.59 18.04 -18.09
CA VAL A 336 -6.17 19.03 -17.15
C VAL A 336 -6.30 18.53 -15.70
N THR A 337 -6.21 17.21 -15.47
CA THR A 337 -6.18 16.63 -14.11
C THR A 337 -5.44 15.31 -14.07
N GLY A 338 -4.30 15.25 -13.35
CA GLY A 338 -3.58 14.01 -13.12
C GLY A 338 -4.40 13.03 -12.26
N GLY A 339 -4.54 11.79 -12.72
CA GLY A 339 -5.17 10.71 -11.97
C GLY A 339 -4.21 9.99 -11.02
N PHE A 340 -4.64 8.84 -10.51
CA PHE A 340 -3.83 7.97 -9.66
C PHE A 340 -2.45 7.69 -10.29
N ASN A 341 -1.37 7.94 -9.54
CA ASN A 341 0.02 7.86 -10.02
C ASN A 341 0.31 8.66 -11.31
N GLY A 342 -0.42 9.74 -11.58
CA GLY A 342 -0.26 10.54 -12.80
C GLY A 342 -0.98 9.97 -14.02
N ALA A 343 -1.78 8.92 -13.86
CA ALA A 343 -2.57 8.35 -14.96
C ALA A 343 -3.46 9.39 -15.65
N ASN A 344 -3.43 9.38 -16.97
CA ASN A 344 -4.26 10.20 -17.84
C ASN A 344 -5.56 9.48 -18.17
N PHE A 345 -6.52 9.47 -17.23
CA PHE A 345 -7.81 8.82 -17.49
C PHE A 345 -8.77 9.72 -18.25
N SER A 346 -9.25 9.25 -19.41
CA SER A 346 -10.27 9.93 -20.22
C SER A 346 -11.68 9.35 -20.02
N HIS A 347 -11.82 8.16 -19.42
CA HIS A 347 -13.12 7.52 -19.25
C HIS A 347 -13.26 6.72 -17.94
N ILE A 348 -14.50 6.52 -17.49
CA ILE A 348 -14.85 5.70 -16.33
C ILE A 348 -16.19 4.96 -16.54
N GLY A 349 -16.26 3.72 -16.07
CA GLY A 349 -17.49 2.94 -15.99
C GLY A 349 -17.71 2.31 -14.61
N LEU A 350 -18.90 1.76 -14.39
CA LEU A 350 -19.27 1.02 -13.19
C LEU A 350 -19.60 -0.43 -13.53
N LEU A 351 -19.01 -1.36 -12.81
CA LEU A 351 -19.36 -2.77 -12.95
C LEU A 351 -20.70 -3.06 -12.31
N VAL A 352 -21.60 -3.63 -13.10
CA VAL A 352 -22.95 -4.01 -12.70
C VAL A 352 -23.30 -5.39 -13.24
N LYS A 353 -24.29 -6.05 -12.66
CA LYS A 353 -24.89 -7.24 -13.27
C LYS A 353 -26.07 -6.90 -14.16
N ASP A 354 -26.13 -7.52 -15.32
CA ASP A 354 -27.27 -7.45 -16.24
C ASP A 354 -28.43 -8.38 -15.81
N SER A 355 -29.48 -8.46 -16.63
CA SER A 355 -30.64 -9.33 -16.38
C SER A 355 -30.32 -10.82 -16.42
N LEU A 356 -29.17 -11.20 -17.01
CA LEU A 356 -28.67 -12.58 -17.06
C LEU A 356 -27.64 -12.85 -15.96
N ASN A 357 -27.48 -11.92 -15.00
CA ASN A 357 -26.54 -12.00 -13.89
C ASN A 357 -25.06 -12.05 -14.34
N GLN A 358 -24.77 -11.55 -15.55
CA GLN A 358 -23.41 -11.39 -16.08
C GLN A 358 -22.85 -10.03 -15.69
N ILE A 359 -21.56 -9.97 -15.39
CA ILE A 359 -20.86 -8.72 -15.09
C ILE A 359 -20.66 -7.97 -16.42
N VAL A 360 -21.18 -6.75 -16.46
CA VAL A 360 -21.06 -5.80 -17.56
C VAL A 360 -20.66 -4.43 -17.01
N ILE A 361 -20.20 -3.53 -17.88
CA ILE A 361 -19.81 -2.18 -17.51
C ILE A 361 -20.92 -1.23 -17.92
N LEU A 362 -21.54 -0.56 -16.95
CA LEU A 362 -22.43 0.56 -17.16
C LEU A 362 -21.61 1.84 -17.35
N GLU A 363 -21.81 2.52 -18.46
CA GLU A 363 -21.03 3.70 -18.84
C GLU A 363 -21.86 4.66 -19.69
N ALA A 364 -21.54 5.95 -19.62
CA ALA A 364 -22.02 6.95 -20.55
C ALA A 364 -20.95 7.15 -21.64
N ILE A 365 -21.21 6.70 -22.86
CA ILE A 365 -20.28 6.84 -23.99
C ILE A 365 -21.01 6.77 -25.34
N GLY A 366 -20.61 7.61 -26.29
CA GLY A 366 -21.25 7.71 -27.60
C GLY A 366 -22.56 8.49 -27.49
N ASP A 367 -23.69 7.85 -27.78
CA ASP A 367 -25.00 8.52 -27.85
C ASP A 367 -25.80 8.49 -26.53
N LYS A 368 -25.46 7.60 -25.59
CA LYS A 368 -26.26 7.35 -24.37
C LYS A 368 -25.51 6.58 -23.28
N VAL A 369 -26.14 6.50 -22.11
CA VAL A 369 -25.81 5.55 -21.05
C VAL A 369 -26.22 4.15 -21.48
N LYS A 370 -25.26 3.22 -21.51
CA LYS A 370 -25.45 1.83 -21.95
C LYS A 370 -24.60 0.86 -21.12
N THR A 371 -24.84 -0.42 -21.33
CA THR A 371 -23.96 -1.48 -20.83
C THR A 371 -23.05 -2.00 -21.95
N THR A 372 -21.80 -2.30 -21.60
CA THR A 372 -20.79 -2.87 -22.49
C THR A 372 -20.19 -4.12 -21.85
N ALA A 373 -19.94 -5.15 -22.67
CA ALA A 373 -19.25 -6.35 -22.23
C ALA A 373 -17.81 -6.03 -21.79
N VAL A 374 -17.34 -6.69 -20.73
CA VAL A 374 -16.03 -6.40 -20.11
C VAL A 374 -14.88 -6.56 -21.10
N ASP A 375 -14.88 -7.65 -21.88
CA ASP A 375 -13.89 -7.93 -22.92
C ASP A 375 -13.80 -6.80 -23.96
N LYS A 376 -14.96 -6.34 -24.44
CA LYS A 376 -15.06 -5.23 -25.40
C LYS A 376 -14.59 -3.90 -24.82
N PHE A 377 -14.77 -3.68 -23.52
CA PHE A 377 -14.26 -2.48 -22.86
C PHE A 377 -12.73 -2.54 -22.74
N LEU A 378 -12.19 -3.67 -22.30
CA LEU A 378 -10.74 -3.87 -22.13
C LEU A 378 -9.98 -3.80 -23.46
N SER A 379 -10.60 -4.18 -24.58
CA SER A 379 -9.95 -4.18 -25.90
C SER A 379 -9.92 -2.82 -26.61
N ARG A 380 -10.32 -1.71 -25.98
CA ARG A 380 -10.45 -0.40 -26.66
C ARG A 380 -9.13 0.33 -26.87
N SER A 381 -8.19 0.12 -25.97
CA SER A 381 -6.88 0.78 -25.96
C SER A 381 -5.88 -0.16 -25.32
N SER A 382 -4.61 -0.02 -25.70
CA SER A 382 -3.55 -0.88 -25.16
C SER A 382 -2.26 -0.11 -24.97
N ASP A 383 -1.50 -0.47 -23.93
CA ASP A 383 -0.16 0.04 -23.71
C ASP A 383 0.86 -0.58 -24.69
N ALA A 384 2.12 -0.16 -24.60
CA ALA A 384 3.20 -0.62 -25.47
C ALA A 384 3.40 -2.16 -25.43
N ASP A 385 2.98 -2.80 -24.35
CA ASP A 385 3.08 -4.24 -24.13
C ASP A 385 1.81 -4.99 -24.55
N GLY A 386 0.83 -4.29 -25.14
CA GLY A 386 -0.43 -4.86 -25.61
C GLY A 386 -1.45 -5.11 -24.51
N ASN A 387 -1.26 -4.55 -23.31
CA ASN A 387 -2.22 -4.70 -22.23
C ASN A 387 -3.27 -3.59 -22.23
N PRO A 388 -4.51 -3.83 -21.77
CA PRO A 388 -5.54 -2.79 -21.67
C PRO A 388 -5.10 -1.60 -20.81
N LYS A 389 -5.19 -0.36 -21.31
CA LYS A 389 -4.92 0.87 -20.53
C LYS A 389 -6.03 1.14 -19.49
N VAL A 390 -6.21 0.21 -18.56
CA VAL A 390 -7.36 0.11 -17.67
C VAL A 390 -6.95 -0.20 -16.24
N ILE A 391 -7.56 0.53 -15.29
CA ILE A 391 -7.33 0.40 -13.85
C ILE A 391 -8.66 0.22 -13.13
N VAL A 392 -8.68 -0.57 -12.06
CA VAL A 392 -9.89 -0.89 -11.29
C VAL A 392 -9.78 -0.28 -9.89
N GLY A 393 -10.77 0.54 -9.52
CA GLY A 393 -10.96 1.06 -8.19
C GLY A 393 -12.17 0.45 -7.49
N ARG A 394 -12.05 0.19 -6.18
CA ARG A 394 -13.10 -0.40 -5.36
C ARG A 394 -13.40 0.49 -4.17
N ILE A 395 -14.68 0.65 -3.84
CA ILE A 395 -15.10 1.38 -2.64
C ILE A 395 -14.54 0.70 -1.38
N LYS A 396 -13.90 1.46 -0.51
CA LYS A 396 -13.27 0.96 0.72
C LYS A 396 -14.27 0.21 1.61
N PRO A 397 -13.86 -0.84 2.34
CA PRO A 397 -14.75 -1.62 3.22
C PRO A 397 -15.58 -0.77 4.19
N LYS A 398 -15.01 0.32 4.73
CA LYS A 398 -15.72 1.26 5.62
C LYS A 398 -16.95 1.95 4.99
N TYR A 399 -17.05 1.97 3.66
CA TYR A 399 -18.15 2.58 2.92
C TYR A 399 -19.04 1.54 2.23
N LYS A 400 -18.86 0.24 2.50
CA LYS A 400 -19.57 -0.86 1.82
C LYS A 400 -21.10 -0.71 1.78
N ASN A 401 -21.69 -0.05 2.77
CA ASN A 401 -23.14 0.16 2.87
C ASN A 401 -23.74 0.95 1.69
N ILE A 402 -22.95 1.77 1.00
CA ILE A 402 -23.44 2.56 -0.14
C ILE A 402 -23.56 1.72 -1.43
N ILE A 403 -22.80 0.64 -1.56
CA ILE A 403 -22.54 -0.05 -2.84
C ILE A 403 -23.84 -0.51 -3.49
N SER A 404 -24.74 -1.16 -2.73
CA SER A 404 -26.00 -1.67 -3.28
C SER A 404 -26.86 -0.55 -3.86
N LYS A 405 -26.94 0.59 -3.15
CA LYS A 405 -27.76 1.71 -3.59
C LYS A 405 -27.10 2.47 -4.75
N PHE A 406 -25.79 2.59 -4.72
CA PHE A 406 -24.99 3.17 -5.80
C PHE A 406 -25.20 2.43 -7.13
N ILE A 407 -25.17 1.09 -7.11
CA ILE A 407 -25.44 0.26 -8.29
C ILE A 407 -26.88 0.45 -8.78
N GLU A 408 -27.86 0.44 -7.88
CA GLU A 408 -29.28 0.63 -8.22
C GLU A 408 -29.52 2.00 -8.87
N ASP A 409 -28.99 3.05 -8.26
CA ASP A 409 -29.14 4.42 -8.75
C ASP A 409 -28.40 4.61 -10.07
N ALA A 410 -27.22 4.04 -10.24
CA ALA A 410 -26.51 4.06 -11.52
C ALA A 410 -27.34 3.40 -12.64
N LYS A 411 -27.90 2.20 -12.39
CA LYS A 411 -28.78 1.50 -13.36
C LYS A 411 -30.01 2.32 -13.76
N SER A 412 -30.49 3.22 -12.91
CA SER A 412 -31.65 4.07 -13.21
C SER A 412 -31.41 5.08 -14.34
N TYR A 413 -30.15 5.36 -14.69
CA TYR A 413 -29.77 6.24 -15.79
C TYR A 413 -29.63 5.52 -17.13
N LEU A 414 -29.81 4.19 -17.19
CA LEU A 414 -29.65 3.43 -18.42
C LEU A 414 -30.59 3.96 -19.53
N GLY A 415 -30.03 4.22 -20.71
CA GLY A 415 -30.75 4.75 -21.88
C GLY A 415 -30.86 6.27 -21.93
N LYS A 416 -30.39 7.01 -20.93
CA LYS A 416 -30.33 8.49 -20.95
C LYS A 416 -29.30 8.99 -21.98
N PRO A 417 -29.53 10.15 -22.62
CA PRO A 417 -28.63 10.69 -23.64
C PRO A 417 -27.26 11.07 -23.08
N TYR A 418 -26.23 11.05 -23.92
CA TYR A 418 -24.89 11.50 -23.56
C TYR A 418 -24.81 13.03 -23.51
N ASP A 419 -24.05 13.58 -22.55
CA ASP A 419 -23.83 15.01 -22.44
C ASP A 419 -22.56 15.45 -23.19
N ASP A 420 -22.76 16.06 -24.36
CA ASP A 420 -21.68 16.64 -25.16
C ASP A 420 -21.15 17.98 -24.59
N VAL A 421 -21.85 18.62 -23.65
CA VAL A 421 -21.50 19.97 -23.17
C VAL A 421 -20.68 19.92 -21.87
N TYR A 422 -20.72 18.80 -21.15
CA TYR A 422 -20.09 18.56 -19.85
C TYR A 422 -20.60 19.52 -18.75
N VAL A 423 -21.93 19.69 -18.67
CA VAL A 423 -22.60 20.58 -17.72
C VAL A 423 -23.58 19.78 -16.89
N MET A 424 -23.44 19.89 -15.57
CA MET A 424 -24.30 19.22 -14.61
C MET A 424 -25.79 19.60 -14.78
N ASP A 425 -26.68 18.67 -14.42
CA ASP A 425 -28.13 18.88 -14.27
C ASP A 425 -28.92 19.18 -15.56
N ASN A 426 -28.47 18.66 -16.72
CA ASN A 426 -29.14 18.86 -18.02
C ASN A 426 -29.93 17.63 -18.57
N ASP A 427 -30.15 16.60 -17.74
CA ASP A 427 -30.77 15.30 -18.09
C ASP A 427 -30.05 14.51 -19.21
N SER A 428 -28.80 14.89 -19.50
CA SER A 428 -27.81 14.13 -20.28
C SER A 428 -26.61 13.85 -19.37
N TYR A 429 -25.82 12.82 -19.65
CA TYR A 429 -24.75 12.41 -18.73
C TYR A 429 -23.45 12.09 -19.46
N TYR A 430 -22.33 12.57 -18.92
CA TYR A 430 -21.00 12.09 -19.26
C TYR A 430 -20.46 11.13 -18.19
N CYS A 431 -19.37 10.44 -18.50
CA CYS A 431 -18.95 9.23 -17.79
C CYS A 431 -18.72 9.43 -16.28
N SER A 432 -18.02 10.49 -15.87
CA SER A 432 -17.76 10.81 -14.47
C SER A 432 -18.94 11.47 -13.75
N GLU A 433 -19.79 12.21 -14.46
CA GLU A 433 -21.04 12.76 -13.91
C GLU A 433 -22.00 11.63 -13.50
N LEU A 434 -22.17 10.62 -14.36
CA LEU A 434 -22.99 9.44 -14.05
C LEU A 434 -22.58 8.82 -12.72
N ILE A 435 -21.27 8.63 -12.50
CA ILE A 435 -20.71 8.06 -11.28
C ILE A 435 -20.97 8.97 -10.08
N TYR A 436 -20.75 10.28 -10.24
CA TYR A 436 -20.98 11.26 -9.19
C TYR A 436 -22.45 11.31 -8.75
N LEU A 437 -23.39 11.44 -9.68
CA LEU A 437 -24.81 11.58 -9.37
C LEU A 437 -25.38 10.30 -8.74
N ALA A 438 -24.99 9.14 -9.24
CA ALA A 438 -25.39 7.87 -8.65
C ALA A 438 -24.85 7.73 -7.22
N ALA A 439 -23.59 8.11 -6.97
CA ALA A 439 -23.01 8.06 -5.62
C ALA A 439 -23.61 9.12 -4.67
N LEU A 440 -23.93 10.31 -5.18
CA LEU A 440 -24.59 11.39 -4.44
C LEU A 440 -25.98 10.94 -3.97
N LYS A 441 -26.78 10.37 -4.88
CA LYS A 441 -28.11 9.86 -4.59
C LYS A 441 -28.05 8.70 -3.59
N ALA A 442 -27.11 7.77 -3.79
CA ALA A 442 -26.91 6.65 -2.89
C ALA A 442 -26.43 7.06 -1.48
N ASN A 443 -25.80 8.23 -1.36
CA ASN A 443 -25.36 8.80 -0.10
C ASN A 443 -26.33 9.86 0.45
N ASN A 444 -27.63 9.75 0.13
CA ASN A 444 -28.70 10.64 0.62
C ASN A 444 -28.47 12.13 0.32
N GLY A 445 -27.91 12.44 -0.85
CA GLY A 445 -27.61 13.81 -1.27
C GLY A 445 -26.36 14.42 -0.63
N ILE A 446 -25.58 13.64 0.13
CA ILE A 446 -24.28 14.07 0.65
C ILE A 446 -23.19 13.70 -0.38
N PRO A 447 -22.37 14.64 -0.87
CA PRO A 447 -21.33 14.34 -1.85
C PRO A 447 -20.39 13.22 -1.39
N PHE A 448 -20.32 12.14 -2.17
CA PHE A 448 -19.39 11.03 -1.93
C PHE A 448 -18.03 11.25 -2.60
N PHE A 449 -18.05 11.86 -3.79
CA PHE A 449 -16.90 12.41 -4.50
C PHE A 449 -16.99 13.94 -4.52
N TYR A 450 -15.87 14.62 -4.76
CA TYR A 450 -15.80 16.08 -4.72
C TYR A 450 -15.81 16.66 -6.14
N LEU A 451 -16.64 17.68 -6.34
CA LEU A 451 -16.58 18.52 -7.54
C LEU A 451 -15.42 19.50 -7.40
N ASN A 452 -14.69 19.70 -8.49
CA ASN A 452 -13.63 20.70 -8.59
C ASN A 452 -14.00 21.72 -9.68
N PRO A 453 -13.50 22.96 -9.61
CA PRO A 453 -13.62 23.88 -10.74
C PRO A 453 -12.98 23.26 -11.98
N MET A 454 -13.74 23.13 -13.06
CA MET A 454 -13.25 22.63 -14.33
C MET A 454 -12.25 23.61 -14.92
N THR A 455 -11.23 23.09 -15.59
CA THR A 455 -10.35 23.90 -16.42
C THR A 455 -10.16 23.26 -17.77
N PHE A 456 -10.24 24.08 -18.81
CA PHE A 456 -10.03 23.74 -20.21
C PHE A 456 -8.73 24.38 -20.74
N LYS A 457 -7.92 24.87 -19.81
CA LYS A 457 -6.63 25.50 -20.08
C LYS A 457 -5.53 24.47 -19.94
N ASP A 458 -4.55 24.59 -20.81
CA ASP A 458 -3.34 23.80 -20.75
C ASP A 458 -2.52 24.16 -19.49
N SER A 459 -1.99 23.15 -18.81
CA SER A 459 -1.28 23.31 -17.54
C SER A 459 -0.02 24.17 -17.66
N ASP A 460 0.66 24.08 -18.81
CA ASP A 460 1.94 24.72 -19.05
C ASP A 460 1.75 26.15 -19.56
N THR A 461 0.86 26.33 -20.54
CA THR A 461 0.66 27.63 -21.19
C THR A 461 -0.37 28.52 -20.47
N ARG A 462 -1.28 27.91 -19.68
CA ARG A 462 -2.44 28.58 -19.06
C ARG A 462 -3.44 29.19 -20.05
N ASP A 463 -3.29 28.91 -21.34
CA ASP A 463 -4.23 29.29 -22.40
C ASP A 463 -5.24 28.16 -22.67
N PHE A 464 -6.40 28.49 -23.22
CA PHE A 464 -7.39 27.50 -23.62
C PHE A 464 -6.82 26.57 -24.70
N ASN A 465 -6.99 25.26 -24.51
CA ASN A 465 -6.58 24.29 -25.52
C ASN A 465 -7.36 24.56 -26.83
N PRO A 466 -6.68 24.73 -27.98
CA PRO A 466 -7.34 25.00 -29.26
C PRO A 466 -8.44 23.98 -29.63
N ALA A 467 -8.27 22.72 -29.25
CA ALA A 467 -9.27 21.67 -29.49
C ALA A 467 -10.58 21.97 -28.73
N TRP A 468 -10.50 22.41 -27.48
CA TRP A 468 -11.67 22.82 -26.70
C TRP A 468 -12.33 24.07 -27.27
N VAL A 469 -11.54 25.04 -27.73
CA VAL A 469 -12.06 26.25 -28.36
C VAL A 469 -12.87 25.91 -29.63
N GLU A 470 -12.34 25.05 -30.49
CA GLU A 470 -13.03 24.62 -31.70
C GLU A 470 -14.28 23.79 -31.39
N TYR A 471 -14.18 22.87 -30.43
CA TYR A 471 -15.30 22.03 -29.98
C TYR A 471 -16.49 22.85 -29.48
N TYR A 472 -16.25 23.74 -28.51
CA TYR A 472 -17.31 24.57 -27.93
C TYR A 472 -17.85 25.61 -28.92
N LYS A 473 -17.01 26.07 -29.87
CA LYS A 473 -17.47 26.90 -30.98
C LYS A 473 -18.45 26.16 -31.88
N ASN A 474 -18.18 24.88 -32.20
CA ASN A 474 -19.08 24.06 -33.02
C ASN A 474 -20.41 23.74 -32.31
N LEU A 475 -20.37 23.61 -30.98
CA LEU A 475 -21.58 23.46 -30.14
C LEU A 475 -22.36 24.76 -29.94
N ASN A 476 -21.78 25.91 -30.31
CA ASN A 476 -22.37 27.24 -30.11
C ASN A 476 -22.69 27.55 -28.63
N VAL A 477 -21.83 27.11 -27.72
CA VAL A 477 -21.94 27.34 -26.27
C VAL A 477 -20.60 27.85 -25.72
N LYS A 478 -20.62 28.51 -24.55
CA LYS A 478 -19.39 28.99 -23.91
C LYS A 478 -18.67 27.83 -23.22
N ILE A 479 -17.35 27.86 -23.25
CA ILE A 479 -16.50 26.95 -22.46
C ILE A 479 -16.85 27.13 -20.97
N PRO A 480 -17.26 26.08 -20.24
CA PRO A 480 -17.66 26.17 -18.83
C PRO A 480 -16.44 26.21 -17.89
N GLU A 481 -15.48 27.10 -18.17
CA GLU A 481 -14.28 27.30 -17.36
C GLU A 481 -14.64 27.78 -15.95
N GLY A 482 -14.14 27.08 -14.93
CA GLY A 482 -14.33 27.40 -13.53
C GLY A 482 -15.64 26.90 -12.92
N GLU A 483 -16.55 26.34 -13.72
CA GLU A 483 -17.78 25.72 -13.22
C GLU A 483 -17.46 24.41 -12.46
N PRO A 484 -18.27 24.03 -11.46
CA PRO A 484 -18.08 22.75 -10.77
C PRO A 484 -18.23 21.56 -11.72
N GLY A 485 -17.24 20.67 -11.73
CA GLY A 485 -17.29 19.43 -12.50
C GLY A 485 -16.49 18.31 -11.87
N ILE A 486 -16.50 17.15 -12.53
CA ILE A 486 -15.84 15.93 -12.06
C ILE A 486 -15.29 15.15 -13.23
N ASN A 487 -14.15 14.51 -13.05
CA ASN A 487 -13.51 13.71 -14.09
C ASN A 487 -12.97 12.38 -13.51
N PRO A 488 -12.66 11.40 -14.38
CA PRO A 488 -12.11 10.11 -13.95
C PRO A 488 -10.87 10.24 -13.07
N GLY A 489 -9.95 11.15 -13.41
CA GLY A 489 -8.74 11.44 -12.64
C GLY A 489 -9.06 11.82 -11.18
N GLY A 490 -9.95 12.78 -10.97
CA GLY A 490 -10.38 13.22 -9.64
C GLY A 490 -11.06 12.12 -8.81
N ILE A 491 -11.87 11.26 -9.45
CA ILE A 491 -12.47 10.11 -8.77
C ILE A 491 -11.39 9.09 -8.38
N SER A 492 -10.41 8.84 -9.24
CA SER A 492 -9.32 7.88 -8.99
C SER A 492 -8.44 8.25 -7.79
N LEU A 493 -8.36 9.54 -7.45
CA LEU A 493 -7.60 10.07 -6.30
C LEU A 493 -8.40 10.07 -4.98
N SER A 494 -9.68 9.69 -5.03
CA SER A 494 -10.56 9.78 -3.87
C SER A 494 -10.11 8.85 -2.75
N ASN A 495 -10.02 9.38 -1.52
CA ASN A 495 -9.72 8.58 -0.34
C ASN A 495 -10.83 7.56 0.03
N LYS A 496 -11.93 7.53 -0.73
CA LYS A 496 -13.08 6.63 -0.59
C LYS A 496 -12.89 5.29 -1.27
N ILE A 497 -11.93 5.19 -2.18
CA ILE A 497 -11.69 4.00 -2.99
C ILE A 497 -10.24 3.52 -2.80
N ASP A 498 -10.00 2.24 -3.07
CA ASP A 498 -8.68 1.65 -3.25
C ASP A 498 -8.52 1.22 -4.70
N ILE A 499 -7.34 1.42 -5.28
CA ILE A 499 -7.01 0.79 -6.57
C ILE A 499 -6.66 -0.67 -6.30
N VAL A 500 -7.47 -1.58 -6.86
CA VAL A 500 -7.42 -3.01 -6.57
C VAL A 500 -6.87 -3.84 -7.73
N HIS A 501 -6.82 -3.27 -8.94
CA HIS A 501 -6.24 -3.95 -10.10
C HIS A 501 -5.75 -2.98 -11.18
N ILE A 502 -4.73 -3.38 -11.94
CA ILE A 502 -4.19 -2.66 -13.09
C ILE A 502 -4.03 -3.67 -14.22
N TYR A 503 -4.87 -3.57 -15.25
CA TYR A 503 -4.76 -4.42 -16.44
C TYR A 503 -3.59 -4.00 -17.32
N GLY A 504 -3.25 -2.72 -17.35
CA GLY A 504 -2.18 -2.11 -18.14
C GLY A 504 -2.10 -0.63 -17.83
N TYR A 505 -1.08 0.04 -18.35
CA TYR A 505 -0.70 1.37 -17.88
C TYR A 505 -1.26 2.47 -18.78
N PRO A 506 -2.09 3.38 -18.24
CA PRO A 506 -2.46 4.61 -18.93
C PRO A 506 -1.25 5.49 -19.24
N ASP A 507 -1.39 6.39 -20.22
CA ASP A 507 -0.44 7.45 -20.47
C ASP A 507 -0.28 8.36 -19.24
N GLY A 508 0.86 9.05 -19.12
CA GLY A 508 1.18 9.88 -17.96
C GLY A 508 1.50 9.11 -16.67
N TRP A 509 1.34 7.79 -16.65
CA TRP A 509 1.61 6.94 -15.50
C TRP A 509 3.07 7.04 -15.01
N ASN A 510 3.23 7.55 -13.79
CA ASN A 510 4.52 7.75 -13.11
C ASN A 510 4.86 6.65 -12.11
N GLY A 511 4.02 5.62 -11.97
CA GLY A 511 4.33 4.42 -11.20
C GLY A 511 5.35 3.58 -11.98
N ARG A 512 6.64 3.89 -11.81
CA ARG A 512 7.76 3.39 -12.63
C ARG A 512 7.56 1.97 -13.18
N ILE A 513 7.43 1.89 -14.50
CA ILE A 513 7.81 0.73 -15.30
C ILE A 513 9.31 0.87 -15.54
N ARG A 514 10.14 0.09 -14.85
CA ARG A 514 11.46 -0.37 -15.30
C ARG A 514 11.88 -1.61 -14.53
#